data_AF-A0A949UM37-F1
#
_entry.id   AF-A0A949UM37-F1
#
_cell.length_a   1.000
_cell.length_b   1.000
_cell.length_c   1.000
_cell.angle_alpha   90.00
_cell.angle_beta   90.00
_cell.angle_gamma   90.00
#
_symmetry.space_group_name_H-M   'P 1'
#
loop_
_entity.id
_entity.type
_entity.pdbx_description
1 polymer ?
#
loop_
_entity_poly.entity_id
_entity_poly.type
_entity_poly.pdbx_seq_one_letter_code
_entity_poly.pdbx_strand_id
1 'polypeptide(L)'
;MAKSAKLTPLQESEARRIAQEKARSNKVARVFSDEEKALRKERVAKAKDAMSRSAGLKGAHVAPARTAIKRYLQQLNDPKQPDEARFELLIEAPFKAPPKKKTNDRRF
;
A
#
# COMPACT_ATOMS: atom_id res chain seq x y z
N MET A 1 8.33 6.24 -45.91
CA MET A 1 7.68 5.86 -44.63
C MET A 1 7.93 4.38 -44.38
N ALA A 2 8.91 4.03 -43.54
CA ALA A 2 9.27 2.63 -43.27
C ALA A 2 8.28 2.02 -42.27
N LYS A 3 7.68 0.87 -42.63
CA LYS A 3 6.71 0.14 -41.81
C LYS A 3 7.44 -0.50 -40.64
N SER A 4 7.09 -0.14 -39.41
CA SER A 4 7.64 -0.71 -38.18
C SER A 4 7.37 -2.22 -38.14
N ALA A 5 8.43 -3.03 -38.24
CA ALA A 5 8.33 -4.47 -38.09
C ALA A 5 7.89 -4.80 -36.66
N LYS A 6 6.71 -5.43 -36.52
CA LYS A 6 6.23 -5.93 -35.23
C LYS A 6 7.16 -7.07 -34.80
N LEU A 7 7.72 -6.96 -33.59
CA LEU A 7 8.58 -7.99 -33.00
C LEU A 7 7.80 -9.30 -32.91
N THR A 8 8.46 -10.42 -33.17
CA THR A 8 7.86 -11.74 -32.96
C THR A 8 7.62 -11.96 -31.45
N PRO A 9 6.66 -12.81 -31.05
CA PRO A 9 6.33 -13.02 -29.63
C PRO A 9 7.53 -13.41 -28.75
N LEU A 10 8.49 -14.14 -29.32
CA LEU A 10 9.76 -14.49 -28.67
C LEU A 10 10.63 -13.25 -28.42
N GLN A 11 10.77 -12.38 -29.42
CA GLN A 11 11.54 -11.14 -29.30
C GLN A 11 10.90 -10.15 -28.32
N GLU A 12 9.57 -10.09 -28.21
CA GLU A 12 8.90 -9.30 -27.18
C GLU A 12 9.19 -9.83 -25.76
N SER A 13 9.23 -11.16 -25.59
CA SER A 13 9.52 -11.80 -24.30
C SER A 13 10.96 -11.51 -23.85
N GLU A 14 11.92 -11.58 -24.76
CA GLU A 14 13.33 -11.27 -24.50
C GLU A 14 13.53 -9.79 -24.23
N ALA A 15 12.86 -8.91 -25.00
CA ALA A 15 12.88 -7.47 -24.76
C ALA A 15 12.34 -7.12 -23.36
N ARG A 16 11.27 -7.79 -22.90
CA ARG A 16 10.74 -7.62 -21.53
C ARG A 16 11.73 -8.11 -20.48
N ARG A 17 12.41 -9.24 -20.71
CA ARG A 17 13.41 -9.79 -19.79
C ARG A 17 14.61 -8.85 -19.65
N ILE A 18 15.15 -8.37 -20.78
CA ILE A 18 16.26 -7.42 -20.84
C ILE A 18 15.86 -6.07 -20.22
N ALA A 19 14.64 -5.59 -20.45
CA ALA A 19 14.13 -4.36 -19.83
C ALA A 19 13.99 -4.50 -18.30
N GLN A 20 13.53 -5.65 -17.81
CA GLN A 20 13.46 -5.91 -16.37
C GLN A 20 14.85 -6.04 -15.73
N GLU A 21 15.81 -6.67 -16.40
CA GLU A 21 17.19 -6.78 -15.92
C GLU A 21 17.88 -5.41 -15.89
N LYS A 22 17.72 -4.59 -16.93
CA LYS A 22 18.21 -3.21 -16.95
C LYS A 22 17.55 -2.33 -15.88
N ALA A 23 16.26 -2.52 -15.62
CA ALA A 23 15.57 -1.81 -14.53
C ALA A 23 16.05 -2.24 -13.14
N ARG A 24 16.52 -3.50 -12.99
CA ARG A 24 17.13 -3.99 -11.75
C ARG A 24 18.57 -3.50 -11.59
N SER A 25 19.35 -3.43 -12.67
CA SER A 25 20.75 -2.99 -12.64
C SER A 25 20.92 -1.48 -12.46
N ASN A 26 19.98 -0.67 -12.93
CA ASN A 26 19.97 0.80 -12.70
C ASN A 26 19.40 1.21 -11.33
N LYS A 27 19.12 0.27 -10.43
CA LYS A 27 18.76 0.62 -9.05
C LYS A 27 20.01 1.10 -8.32
N VAL A 28 20.18 2.42 -8.27
CA VAL A 28 21.02 3.06 -7.26
C VAL A 28 20.50 2.61 -5.89
N ALA A 29 21.38 1.98 -5.08
CA ALA A 29 21.07 1.62 -3.71
C ALA A 29 20.79 2.92 -2.93
N ARG A 30 19.52 3.23 -2.72
CA ARG A 30 19.10 4.43 -2.00
C ARG A 30 19.55 4.31 -0.55
N VAL A 31 20.46 5.18 -0.14
CA VAL A 31 20.89 5.31 1.26
C VAL A 31 19.81 6.13 1.98
N PHE A 32 19.06 5.49 2.87
CA PHE A 32 18.05 6.15 3.71
C PHE A 32 18.75 6.89 4.85
N SER A 33 18.36 8.15 5.10
CA SER A 33 18.82 8.89 6.28
C SER A 33 18.28 8.24 7.56
N ASP A 34 18.87 8.57 8.71
CA ASP A 34 18.44 8.00 9.99
C ASP A 34 17.04 8.47 10.40
N GLU A 35 16.64 9.67 9.97
CA GLU A 35 15.28 10.20 10.12
C GLU A 35 14.26 9.37 9.32
N GLU A 36 14.56 9.02 8.07
CA GLU A 36 13.69 8.16 7.26
C GLU A 36 13.56 6.76 7.86
N LYS A 37 14.64 6.23 8.45
CA LYS A 37 14.61 4.94 9.17
C LYS A 37 13.77 5.03 10.44
N ALA A 38 13.81 6.14 11.17
CA ALA A 38 13.01 6.35 12.38
C ALA A 38 11.51 6.40 12.04
N LEU A 39 11.13 7.22 11.05
CA LEU A 39 9.74 7.30 10.55
C LEU A 39 9.24 5.94 10.05
N ARG A 40 10.10 5.18 9.36
CA ARG A 40 9.80 3.81 8.96
C ARG A 40 9.49 2.91 10.16
N LYS A 41 10.31 2.96 11.22
CA LYS A 41 10.08 2.16 12.43
C LYS A 41 8.76 2.53 13.10
N GLU A 42 8.46 3.82 13.22
CA GLU A 42 7.21 4.30 13.79
C GLU A 42 5.99 3.82 13.00
N ARG A 43 6.01 3.95 11.67
CA ARG A 43 4.93 3.45 10.80
C ARG A 43 4.74 1.95 10.92
N VAL A 44 5.82 1.18 10.96
CA VAL A 44 5.76 -0.27 11.14
C VAL A 44 5.17 -0.62 12.51
N ALA A 45 5.54 0.11 13.57
CA ALA A 45 4.99 -0.10 14.90
C ALA A 45 3.47 0.19 14.93
N LYS A 46 3.03 1.33 14.39
CA LYS A 46 1.60 1.69 14.29
C LYS A 46 0.80 0.67 13.47
N ALA A 47 1.33 0.21 12.34
CA ALA A 47 0.67 -0.81 11.52
C ALA A 47 0.53 -2.15 12.26
N LYS A 48 1.56 -2.57 13.00
CA LYS A 48 1.53 -3.79 13.82
C LYS A 48 0.50 -3.66 14.93
N ASP A 49 0.48 -2.54 15.65
CA ASP A 49 -0.50 -2.26 16.68
C ASP A 49 -1.95 -2.32 16.13
N ALA A 50 -2.20 -1.65 15.00
CA ALA A 50 -3.51 -1.69 14.34
C ALA A 50 -3.91 -3.11 13.92
N MET A 51 -2.97 -3.90 13.40
CA MET A 51 -3.21 -5.31 13.09
C MET A 51 -3.56 -6.13 14.35
N SER A 52 -2.85 -5.91 15.46
CA SER A 52 -3.14 -6.56 16.75
C SER A 52 -4.51 -6.17 17.29
N ARG A 53 -4.87 -4.88 17.29
CA ARG A 53 -6.20 -4.40 17.68
C ARG A 53 -7.30 -5.00 16.81
N SER A 54 -7.04 -5.12 15.50
CA SER A 54 -7.99 -5.73 14.58
C SER A 54 -8.18 -7.22 14.82
N ALA A 55 -7.26 -7.93 15.47
CA ALA A 55 -7.27 -9.39 15.62
C ALA A 55 -8.57 -9.90 16.28
N GLY A 56 -9.08 -9.17 17.27
CA GLY A 56 -10.35 -9.47 17.95
C GLY A 56 -11.60 -8.90 17.27
N LEU A 57 -11.45 -8.02 16.27
CA LEU A 57 -12.57 -7.41 15.57
C LEU A 57 -13.13 -8.35 14.49
N LYS A 58 -14.45 -8.42 14.42
CA LYS A 58 -15.20 -9.22 13.45
C LYS A 58 -16.04 -8.29 12.58
N GLY A 59 -16.00 -8.48 11.26
CA GLY A 59 -16.78 -7.70 10.31
C GLY A 59 -16.24 -7.79 8.90
N ALA A 60 -17.11 -7.64 7.90
CA ALA A 60 -16.73 -7.69 6.49
C ALA A 60 -15.68 -6.64 6.10
N HIS A 61 -15.58 -5.54 6.87
CA HIS A 61 -14.61 -4.46 6.68
C HIS A 61 -13.21 -4.77 7.23
N VAL A 62 -13.05 -5.77 8.12
CA VAL A 62 -11.78 -6.05 8.81
C VAL A 62 -10.75 -6.68 7.86
N ALA A 63 -11.16 -7.67 7.06
CA ALA A 63 -10.29 -8.32 6.08
C ALA A 63 -9.71 -7.37 5.01
N PRO A 64 -10.52 -6.51 4.34
CA PRO A 64 -9.98 -5.54 3.40
C PRO A 64 -9.10 -4.49 4.09
N ALA A 65 -9.43 -4.04 5.31
CA ALA A 65 -8.61 -3.11 6.08
C ALA A 65 -7.21 -3.69 6.38
N ARG A 66 -7.13 -4.93 6.87
CA ARG A 66 -5.85 -5.62 7.09
C ARG A 66 -5.04 -5.75 5.80
N THR A 67 -5.71 -6.02 4.68
CA THR A 67 -5.07 -6.12 3.36
C THR A 67 -4.47 -4.78 2.93
N ALA A 68 -5.18 -3.68 3.16
CA ALA A 68 -4.71 -2.35 2.83
C ALA A 68 -3.49 -1.96 3.69
N ILE A 69 -3.50 -2.26 5.00
CA ILE A 69 -2.35 -2.05 5.89
C ILE A 69 -1.14 -2.85 5.42
N LYS A 70 -1.32 -4.13 5.06
CA LYS A 70 -0.24 -4.97 4.52
C LYS A 70 0.32 -4.40 3.22
N ARG A 71 -0.54 -3.93 2.31
CA ARG A 71 -0.13 -3.31 1.04
C ARG A 71 0.67 -2.03 1.27
N TYR A 72 0.27 -1.21 2.24
CA TYR A 72 1.02 -0.03 2.64
C TYR A 72 2.44 -0.38 3.09
N LEU A 73 2.60 -1.42 3.92
CA LEU A 73 3.91 -1.90 4.38
C LEU A 73 4.77 -2.49 3.26
N GLN A 74 4.18 -3.14 2.26
CA GLN A 74 4.90 -3.65 1.09
C GLN A 74 5.44 -2.52 0.21
N GLN A 75 4.73 -1.40 0.17
CA GLN A 75 5.09 -0.19 -0.60
C GLN A 75 5.84 0.83 0.27
N LEU A 76 6.30 0.44 1.46
CA LEU A 76 7.03 1.36 2.32
C LEU A 76 8.29 1.82 1.59
N ASN A 77 8.51 3.14 1.58
CA ASN A 77 9.58 3.83 0.84
C ASN A 77 9.43 3.88 -0.69
N ASP A 78 8.25 3.56 -1.24
CA ASP A 78 7.91 3.95 -2.61
C ASP A 78 7.77 5.49 -2.65
N PRO A 79 8.36 6.19 -3.64
CA PRO A 79 8.18 7.64 -3.79
C PRO A 79 6.70 8.07 -3.94
N LYS A 80 5.80 7.15 -4.29
CA LYS A 80 4.35 7.39 -4.37
C LYS A 80 3.59 6.93 -3.12
N GLN A 81 4.27 6.73 -2.00
CA GLN A 81 3.61 6.35 -0.75
C GLN A 81 2.50 7.35 -0.38
N PRO A 82 1.35 6.85 0.12
CA PRO A 82 0.32 7.73 0.63
C PRO A 82 0.83 8.46 1.87
N ASP A 83 0.46 9.73 1.95
CA ASP A 83 0.81 10.65 3.03
C ASP A 83 0.45 10.10 4.42
N GLU A 84 1.16 10.55 5.46
CA GLU A 84 1.02 10.06 6.84
C GLU A 84 -0.44 10.16 7.32
N ALA A 85 -1.13 11.26 6.98
CA ALA A 85 -2.54 11.45 7.31
C ALA A 85 -3.45 10.36 6.70
N ARG A 86 -3.11 9.86 5.50
CA ARG A 86 -3.85 8.76 4.87
C ARG A 86 -3.54 7.43 5.53
N PHE A 87 -2.31 7.25 6.01
CA PHE A 87 -1.93 6.06 6.77
C PHE A 87 -2.66 6.01 8.13
N GLU A 88 -2.75 7.12 8.84
CA GLU A 88 -3.54 7.24 10.08
C GLU A 88 -5.02 6.88 9.85
N LEU A 89 -5.62 7.43 8.78
CA LEU A 89 -6.99 7.07 8.40
C LEU A 89 -7.12 5.58 8.05
N LEU A 90 -6.10 4.97 7.45
CA LEU A 90 -6.09 3.55 7.09
C LEU A 90 -6.10 2.63 8.30
N ILE A 91 -5.40 3.02 9.38
CA ILE A 91 -5.26 2.23 10.60
C ILE A 91 -6.36 2.53 11.63
N GLU A 92 -7.04 3.68 11.56
CA GLU A 92 -8.09 4.05 12.53
C GLU A 92 -9.51 3.86 11.98
N ALA A 93 -9.80 4.38 10.78
CA ALA A 93 -11.16 4.49 10.26
C ALA A 93 -11.89 3.13 10.10
N PRO A 94 -11.24 2.04 9.64
CA PRO A 94 -11.92 0.76 9.47
C PRO A 94 -12.25 0.07 10.78
N PHE A 95 -11.59 0.43 11.88
CA PHE A 95 -11.77 -0.22 13.19
C PHE A 95 -12.57 0.61 14.18
N LYS A 96 -12.88 1.87 13.84
CA LYS A 96 -13.79 2.70 14.61
C LYS A 96 -15.22 2.27 14.29
N ALA A 97 -16.01 2.01 15.33
CA ALA A 97 -17.43 1.71 15.13
C ALA A 97 -18.07 2.86 14.33
N PRO A 98 -18.79 2.58 13.23
CA PRO A 98 -19.43 3.63 12.46
C PRO A 98 -20.33 4.45 13.39
N PRO A 99 -20.38 5.79 13.26
CA PRO A 99 -21.25 6.61 14.07
C PRO A 99 -22.67 6.06 13.93
N LYS A 100 -23.29 5.66 15.04
CA LYS A 100 -24.67 5.16 15.07
C LYS A 100 -25.51 6.17 14.29
N LYS A 101 -26.09 5.73 13.16
CA LYS A 101 -27.08 6.57 12.46
C LYS A 101 -28.12 6.94 13.51
N LYS A 102 -28.31 8.23 13.79
CA LYS A 102 -29.47 8.70 14.54
C LYS A 102 -30.68 8.14 13.78
N THR A 103 -31.34 7.15 14.35
CA THR A 103 -32.68 6.75 13.93
C THR A 103 -33.51 8.01 14.00
N ASN A 104 -33.84 8.56 12.84
CA ASN A 104 -34.79 9.65 12.73
C ASN A 104 -36.15 8.99 12.95
N ASP A 105 -36.47 8.82 14.23
CA ASP A 105 -37.76 8.35 14.73
C ASP A 105 -38.78 9.47 14.50
N ARG A 106 -39.05 9.76 13.22
CA ARG A 106 -40.22 10.53 12.81
C ARG A 106 -41.41 9.60 12.99
N ARG A 107 -41.87 9.55 14.25
CA ARG A 107 -43.19 9.05 14.63
C ARG A 107 -44.22 9.67 13.68
N PHE A 108 -44.85 8.80 12.90
CA PHE A 108 -46.17 9.05 12.33
C PHE A 108 -47.22 8.79 13.40
#